data_AF-A0A7J3TB98-F1
#
_entry.id   AF-A0A7J3TB98-F1
#
_cell.length_a   1.000
_cell.length_b   1.000
_cell.length_c   1.000
_cell.angle_alpha   90.00
_cell.angle_beta   90.00
_cell.angle_gamma   90.00
#
_symmetry.space_group_name_H-M   'P 1'
#
loop_
_entity.id
_entity.type
_entity.pdbx_description
1 polymer ?
#
loop_
_entity_poly.entity_id
_entity_poly.type
_entity_poly.pdbx_seq_one_letter_code
_entity_poly.pdbx_strand_id
1 'polypeptide(L)'
;MSMKDSLSFKGSMATQLLRNQHITTVEFAEGYLDNSIEINKFLEHVDYSIKVHFALEDNFLIPIFRPYLRKYLDFEEPVRVITGEHLTIKRERQLLFRPNITESDDEIQLSQDELSGKCAIIAKTLLQHVYKEENGLFGLIDAYLPEPEKKEVSAKIEENLPLLEKAAGK
;
A
#
# COMPACT_ATOMS: atom_id res chain seq x y z
N MET A 1 -3.53 12.30 16.96
CA MET A 1 -2.66 13.06 16.03
C MET A 1 -2.61 12.24 14.77
N SER A 2 -3.03 12.78 13.63
CA SER A 2 -3.09 12.01 12.38
C SER A 2 -1.68 11.81 11.82
N MET A 3 -1.44 10.68 11.18
CA MET A 3 -0.24 10.44 10.38
C MET A 3 -0.13 11.45 9.22
N LYS A 4 -1.26 11.98 8.74
CA LYS A 4 -1.31 13.06 7.74
C LYS A 4 -0.58 14.31 8.19
N ASP A 5 -0.74 14.64 9.46
CA ASP A 5 -0.13 15.83 10.07
C ASP A 5 1.35 15.61 10.38
N SER A 6 1.79 14.34 10.41
CA SER A 6 3.12 13.93 10.88
C SER A 6 4.10 13.66 9.74
N LEU A 7 3.61 13.42 8.51
CA LEU A 7 4.42 13.12 7.34
C LEU A 7 4.30 14.22 6.28
N SER A 8 5.33 14.38 5.45
CA SER A 8 5.37 15.49 4.48
C SER A 8 4.58 15.24 3.19
N PHE A 9 4.40 13.99 2.77
CA PHE A 9 3.80 13.55 1.50
C PHE A 9 4.31 14.32 0.27
N LYS A 10 5.55 14.82 0.32
CA LYS A 10 6.19 15.57 -0.75
C LYS A 10 7.40 14.80 -1.25
N GLY A 11 7.49 14.66 -2.57
CA GLY A 11 8.59 13.95 -3.23
C GLY A 11 8.85 14.47 -4.63
N SER A 12 9.66 13.72 -5.38
CA SER A 12 9.93 14.00 -6.80
C SER A 12 8.75 13.57 -7.69
N MET A 13 8.84 13.86 -8.99
CA MET A 13 7.83 13.42 -9.96
C MET A 13 7.65 11.89 -9.98
N ALA A 14 8.69 11.12 -9.63
CA ALA A 14 8.62 9.66 -9.59
C ALA A 14 7.71 9.13 -8.47
N THR A 15 7.59 9.86 -7.36
CA THR A 15 6.89 9.38 -6.15
C THR A 15 5.64 10.19 -5.83
N GLN A 16 5.52 11.44 -6.30
CA GLN A 16 4.46 12.35 -5.85
C GLN A 16 3.04 11.81 -6.07
N LEU A 17 2.78 11.11 -7.17
CA LEU A 17 1.47 10.50 -7.41
C LEU A 17 1.13 9.43 -6.37
N LEU A 18 2.09 8.57 -6.03
CA LEU A 18 1.93 7.51 -5.02
C LEU A 18 1.79 8.10 -3.61
N ARG A 19 2.55 9.16 -3.30
CA ARG A 19 2.38 9.93 -2.05
C ARG A 19 0.99 10.54 -1.93
N ASN A 20 0.40 11.00 -3.04
CA ASN A 20 -0.99 11.47 -3.04
C ASN A 20 -1.98 10.33 -2.73
N GLN A 21 -1.72 9.12 -3.22
CA GLN A 21 -2.52 7.93 -2.87
C GLN A 21 -2.34 7.56 -1.39
N HIS A 22 -1.14 7.71 -0.81
CA HIS A 22 -0.92 7.50 0.62
C HIS A 22 -1.73 8.42 1.51
N ILE A 23 -1.90 9.70 1.12
CA ILE A 23 -2.77 10.63 1.85
C ILE A 23 -4.16 10.03 2.00
N THR A 24 -4.74 9.52 0.92
CA THR A 24 -6.05 8.84 0.94
C THR A 24 -6.00 7.57 1.78
N THR A 25 -4.95 6.75 1.66
CA THR A 25 -4.78 5.54 2.48
C THR A 25 -4.78 5.83 3.98
N VAL A 26 -4.15 6.91 4.40
CA VAL A 26 -4.18 7.32 5.81
C VAL A 26 -5.58 7.74 6.24
N GLU A 27 -6.36 8.47 5.41
CA GLU A 27 -7.76 8.80 5.75
C GLU A 27 -8.58 7.55 5.99
N PHE A 28 -8.49 6.59 5.06
CA PHE A 28 -9.30 5.39 5.13
C PHE A 28 -8.90 4.49 6.30
N ALA A 29 -7.60 4.35 6.57
CA ALA A 29 -7.12 3.51 7.66
C ALA A 29 -7.38 4.13 9.03
N GLU A 30 -7.08 5.42 9.23
CA GLU A 30 -7.38 6.11 10.49
C GLU A 30 -8.88 6.25 10.70
N GLY A 31 -9.62 6.61 9.65
CA GLY A 31 -11.07 6.74 9.71
C GLY A 31 -11.79 5.41 9.97
N TYR A 32 -11.22 4.28 9.54
CA TYR A 32 -11.74 2.98 9.94
C TYR A 32 -11.48 2.72 11.44
N LEU A 33 -10.26 3.00 11.91
CA LEU A 33 -9.86 2.75 13.31
C LEU A 33 -10.59 3.65 14.33
N ASP A 34 -11.02 4.84 13.92
CA ASP A 34 -11.81 5.76 14.75
C ASP A 34 -13.34 5.61 14.59
N ASN A 35 -13.78 4.68 13.74
CA ASN A 35 -15.18 4.40 13.38
C ASN A 35 -15.89 5.52 12.58
N SER A 36 -15.16 6.42 11.93
CA SER A 36 -15.73 7.42 11.01
C SER A 36 -15.94 6.90 9.58
N ILE A 37 -15.31 5.78 9.21
CA ILE A 37 -15.44 5.11 7.91
C ILE A 37 -15.99 3.71 8.10
N GLU A 38 -17.09 3.42 7.40
CA GLU A 38 -17.71 2.10 7.40
C GLU A 38 -16.82 1.04 6.75
N ILE A 39 -16.96 -0.20 7.22
CA ILE A 39 -16.13 -1.34 6.78
C ILE A 39 -16.13 -1.53 5.26
N ASN A 40 -17.27 -1.37 4.58
CA ASN A 40 -17.37 -1.58 3.13
C ASN A 40 -16.51 -0.57 2.37
N LYS A 41 -16.56 0.71 2.76
CA LYS A 41 -15.73 1.77 2.18
C LYS A 41 -14.24 1.56 2.45
N PHE A 42 -13.91 1.11 3.65
CA PHE A 42 -12.53 0.73 3.98
C PHE A 42 -12.05 -0.42 3.09
N LEU A 43 -12.84 -1.47 2.91
CA LEU A 43 -12.48 -2.61 2.06
C LEU A 43 -12.36 -2.24 0.58
N GLU A 44 -13.21 -1.34 0.07
CA GLU A 44 -13.07 -0.78 -1.28
C GLU A 44 -11.72 -0.06 -1.45
N HIS A 45 -11.26 0.69 -0.44
CA HIS A 45 -9.95 1.32 -0.46
C HIS A 45 -8.79 0.32 -0.33
N VAL A 46 -8.94 -0.73 0.47
CA VAL A 46 -7.96 -1.83 0.53
C VAL A 46 -7.84 -2.49 -0.85
N ASP A 47 -8.95 -2.76 -1.53
CA ASP A 47 -8.96 -3.33 -2.87
C ASP A 47 -8.31 -2.40 -3.90
N TYR A 48 -8.55 -1.08 -3.80
CA TYR A 48 -7.85 -0.08 -4.61
C TYR A 48 -6.34 -0.09 -4.34
N SER A 49 -5.93 -0.11 -3.07
CA SER A 49 -4.52 -0.13 -2.68
C SER A 49 -3.80 -1.35 -3.26
N ILE A 50 -4.44 -2.52 -3.21
CA ILE A 50 -3.88 -3.76 -3.75
C ILE A 50 -3.81 -3.75 -5.28
N LYS A 51 -4.90 -3.38 -5.95
CA LYS A 51 -5.04 -3.52 -7.41
C LYS A 51 -4.38 -2.39 -8.19
N VAL A 52 -4.25 -1.21 -7.58
CA VAL A 52 -3.75 0.00 -8.23
C VAL A 52 -2.43 0.40 -7.63
N HIS A 53 -2.41 0.83 -6.38
CA HIS A 53 -1.23 1.44 -5.75
C HIS A 53 -0.04 0.47 -5.67
N PHE A 54 -0.20 -0.71 -5.06
CA PHE A 54 0.86 -1.73 -5.01
C PHE A 54 1.25 -2.22 -6.41
N ALA A 55 0.29 -2.27 -7.34
CA ALA A 55 0.58 -2.68 -8.72
C ALA A 55 1.45 -1.64 -9.45
N LEU A 56 1.27 -0.35 -9.17
CA LEU A 56 2.13 0.70 -9.74
C LEU A 56 3.57 0.58 -9.21
N GLU A 57 3.70 0.30 -7.92
CA GLU A 57 5.01 0.14 -7.29
C GLU A 57 5.73 -1.13 -7.73
N ASP A 58 5.06 -2.27 -7.58
CA ASP A 58 5.61 -3.61 -7.86
C ASP A 58 6.02 -3.75 -9.33
N ASN A 59 5.29 -3.11 -10.26
CA ASN A 59 5.52 -3.28 -11.71
C ASN A 59 6.33 -2.15 -12.35
N PHE A 60 6.35 -0.93 -11.78
CA PHE A 60 7.01 0.22 -12.43
C PHE A 60 8.06 0.89 -11.53
N LEU A 61 7.68 1.38 -10.35
CA LEU A 61 8.60 2.12 -9.48
C LEU A 61 9.78 1.26 -9.01
N ILE A 62 9.47 0.12 -8.37
CA ILE A 62 10.46 -0.75 -7.74
C ILE A 62 11.39 -1.37 -8.80
N PRO A 63 10.90 -1.93 -9.93
CA PRO A 63 11.78 -2.50 -10.95
C PRO A 63 12.78 -1.49 -11.53
N ILE A 64 12.37 -0.23 -11.74
CA ILE A 64 13.26 0.82 -12.25
C ILE A 64 14.27 1.25 -11.17
N PHE A 65 13.85 1.33 -9.91
CA PHE A 65 14.73 1.77 -8.82
C PHE A 65 15.74 0.72 -8.36
N ARG A 66 15.39 -0.58 -8.38
CA ARG A 66 16.25 -1.67 -7.85
C ARG A 66 17.70 -1.64 -8.34
N PRO A 67 18.00 -1.45 -9.64
CA PRO A 67 19.38 -1.33 -10.12
C PRO A 67 20.17 -0.18 -9.49
N TYR A 68 19.50 0.89 -9.07
CA TYR A 68 20.13 2.02 -8.37
C TYR A 68 20.33 1.72 -6.90
N LEU A 69 19.32 1.13 -6.24
CA LEU A 69 19.41 0.75 -4.83
C LEU A 69 20.56 -0.24 -4.58
N ARG A 70 20.75 -1.23 -5.45
CA ARG A 70 21.84 -2.22 -5.36
C ARG A 70 23.24 -1.63 -5.38
N LYS A 71 23.41 -0.40 -5.88
CA LYS A 71 24.72 0.29 -5.83
C LYS A 71 25.10 0.72 -4.41
N TYR A 72 24.11 0.80 -3.50
CA TYR A 72 24.27 1.28 -2.14
C TYR A 72 23.89 0.25 -1.07
N LEU A 73 22.96 -0.66 -1.39
CA LEU A 73 22.44 -1.70 -0.48
C LEU A 73 22.27 -3.03 -1.22
N ASP A 74 23.25 -3.93 -1.08
CA ASP A 74 23.29 -5.23 -1.75
C ASP A 74 22.04 -6.09 -1.50
N PHE A 75 21.46 -5.99 -0.30
CA PHE A 75 20.31 -6.80 0.12
C PHE A 75 18.95 -6.16 -0.14
N GLU A 76 18.90 -4.94 -0.68
CA GLU A 76 17.66 -4.23 -1.03
C GLU A 76 16.62 -4.21 0.12
N GLU A 77 17.07 -4.13 1.37
CA GLU A 77 16.23 -4.29 2.56
C GLU A 77 14.96 -3.41 2.53
N PRO A 78 15.00 -2.12 2.14
CA PRO A 78 13.79 -1.31 2.01
C PRO A 78 12.76 -1.92 1.07
N VAL A 79 13.18 -2.36 -0.12
CA VAL A 79 12.28 -2.99 -1.11
C VAL A 79 11.73 -4.31 -0.59
N ARG A 80 12.54 -5.12 0.11
CA ARG A 80 12.09 -6.39 0.69
C ARG A 80 11.05 -6.21 1.78
N VAL A 81 11.21 -5.20 2.63
CA VAL A 81 10.24 -4.87 3.68
C VAL A 81 8.91 -4.47 3.04
N ILE A 82 8.93 -3.54 2.10
CA ILE A 82 7.73 -3.01 1.43
C ILE A 82 6.99 -4.10 0.65
N THR A 83 7.70 -4.85 -0.19
CA THR A 83 7.08 -5.95 -0.96
C THR A 83 6.55 -7.07 -0.05
N GLY A 84 7.20 -7.30 1.09
CA GLY A 84 6.70 -8.18 2.14
C GLY A 84 5.35 -7.72 2.70
N GLU A 85 5.21 -6.41 2.98
CA GLU A 85 3.95 -5.82 3.45
C GLU A 85 2.84 -5.87 2.40
N HIS A 86 3.15 -5.67 1.11
CA HIS A 86 2.19 -5.87 0.02
C HIS A 86 1.62 -7.29 0.07
N LEU A 87 2.48 -8.30 0.22
CA LEU A 87 2.06 -9.70 0.31
C LEU A 87 1.26 -9.98 1.58
N THR A 88 1.64 -9.39 2.72
CA THR A 88 0.88 -9.50 3.97
C THR A 88 -0.53 -8.94 3.81
N ILE A 89 -0.68 -7.72 3.30
CA ILE A 89 -1.99 -7.09 3.11
C ILE A 89 -2.83 -7.88 2.10
N LYS A 90 -2.24 -8.32 0.98
CA LYS A 90 -2.90 -9.19 0.00
C LYS A 90 -3.41 -10.48 0.65
N ARG A 91 -2.60 -11.11 1.50
CA ARG A 91 -2.96 -12.34 2.24
C ARG A 91 -4.08 -12.09 3.24
N GLU A 92 -3.97 -11.06 4.08
CA GLU A 92 -5.00 -10.71 5.07
C GLU A 92 -6.34 -10.43 4.38
N ARG A 93 -6.32 -9.72 3.24
CA ARG A 93 -7.52 -9.46 2.44
C ARG A 93 -8.16 -10.73 1.87
N GLN A 94 -7.36 -11.71 1.45
CA GLN A 94 -7.84 -13.01 0.95
C GLN A 94 -8.41 -13.90 2.06
N LEU A 95 -7.84 -13.82 3.26
CA LEU A 95 -8.26 -14.59 4.43
C LEU A 95 -9.34 -13.88 5.27
N LEU A 96 -9.76 -12.69 4.85
CA LEU A 96 -10.67 -11.83 5.60
C LEU A 96 -11.96 -12.54 6.01
N PHE A 97 -12.55 -13.31 5.08
CA PHE A 97 -13.80 -14.05 5.28
C PHE A 97 -13.58 -15.51 5.71
N ARG A 98 -12.35 -15.91 6.04
CA ARG A 98 -12.04 -17.25 6.55
C ARG A 98 -11.92 -17.24 8.07
N PRO A 99 -12.66 -18.07 8.80
CA PRO A 99 -12.54 -18.14 10.25
C PRO A 99 -11.14 -18.61 10.66
N ASN A 100 -10.67 -18.17 11.83
CA ASN A 100 -9.35 -18.54 12.35
C ASN A 100 -9.25 -20.01 12.85
N ILE A 101 -10.37 -20.73 12.93
CA ILE A 101 -10.45 -22.11 13.41
C ILE A 101 -10.72 -23.05 12.23
N THR A 102 -9.84 -24.05 12.04
CA THR A 102 -9.94 -25.08 10.98
C THR A 102 -10.42 -26.44 11.50
N GLU A 103 -11.14 -26.47 12.63
CA GLU A 103 -11.59 -27.72 13.25
C GLU A 103 -13.09 -27.71 13.55
N SER A 104 -13.90 -27.84 12.50
CA SER A 104 -15.20 -28.53 12.49
C SER A 104 -15.79 -28.47 11.08
N ASP A 105 -16.44 -29.54 10.62
CA ASP A 105 -17.16 -29.63 9.34
C ASP A 105 -18.44 -28.74 9.28
N ASP A 106 -18.68 -27.91 10.30
CA ASP A 106 -19.76 -26.93 10.31
C ASP A 106 -19.29 -25.62 9.66
N GLU A 107 -20.13 -25.04 8.79
CA GLU A 107 -19.91 -23.71 8.19
C GLU A 107 -19.87 -22.63 9.29
N ILE A 108 -18.72 -22.42 9.91
CA ILE A 108 -18.50 -21.34 10.87
C ILE A 108 -18.58 -20.01 10.09
N GLN A 109 -19.70 -19.31 10.23
CA GLN A 109 -19.81 -17.92 9.80
C GLN A 109 -18.93 -17.05 10.70
N LEU A 110 -18.11 -16.21 10.08
CA LEU A 110 -17.29 -15.22 10.79
C LEU A 110 -18.19 -14.27 11.59
N SER A 111 -17.87 -14.08 12.86
CA SER A 111 -18.54 -13.05 13.67
C SER A 111 -18.18 -11.65 13.16
N GLN A 112 -19.06 -10.67 13.37
CA GLN A 112 -18.79 -9.27 13.03
C GLN A 112 -17.59 -8.70 13.79
N ASP A 113 -17.37 -9.16 15.02
CA ASP A 113 -16.22 -8.76 15.85
C ASP A 113 -14.91 -9.31 15.28
N GLU A 114 -14.89 -10.57 14.82
CA GLU A 114 -13.71 -11.16 14.20
C GLU A 114 -13.38 -10.47 12.86
N LEU A 115 -14.40 -10.18 12.05
CA LEU A 115 -14.23 -9.42 10.80
C LEU A 115 -13.65 -8.02 11.08
N SER A 116 -14.18 -7.33 12.09
CA SER A 116 -13.70 -6.02 12.50
C SER A 116 -12.26 -6.07 13.01
N GLY A 117 -11.92 -7.10 13.78
CA GLY A 117 -10.56 -7.36 14.24
C GLY A 117 -9.57 -7.55 13.08
N LYS A 118 -9.94 -8.34 12.07
CA LYS A 118 -9.11 -8.57 10.86
C LYS A 118 -8.94 -7.28 10.04
N CYS A 119 -10.01 -6.51 9.85
CA CYS A 119 -9.92 -5.20 9.20
C CYS A 119 -9.01 -4.23 9.97
N ALA A 120 -9.05 -4.24 11.31
CA ALA A 120 -8.18 -3.39 12.12
C ALA A 120 -6.69 -3.76 11.97
N ILE A 121 -6.37 -5.04 11.74
CA ILE A 121 -5.01 -5.49 11.41
C ILE A 121 -4.58 -4.93 10.05
N ILE A 122 -5.44 -5.00 9.04
CA ILE A 122 -5.17 -4.45 7.71
C ILE A 122 -4.93 -2.93 7.81
N ALA A 123 -5.79 -2.20 8.52
CA ALA A 123 -5.66 -0.75 8.69
C ALA A 123 -4.32 -0.37 9.34
N LYS A 124 -3.94 -1.05 10.43
CA LYS A 124 -2.65 -0.81 11.11
C LYS A 124 -1.46 -1.15 10.20
N THR A 125 -1.57 -2.23 9.43
CA THR A 125 -0.51 -2.63 8.48
C THR A 125 -0.36 -1.59 7.37
N LEU A 126 -1.47 -1.06 6.82
CA LEU A 126 -1.44 0.02 5.83
C LEU A 126 -0.78 1.28 6.38
N LEU A 127 -1.13 1.71 7.60
CA LEU A 127 -0.48 2.87 8.23
C LEU A 127 1.02 2.64 8.45
N GLN A 128 1.41 1.47 8.91
CA GLN A 128 2.82 1.12 9.07
C GLN A 128 3.58 1.11 7.74
N HIS A 129 2.95 0.58 6.69
CA HIS A 129 3.49 0.55 5.34
C HIS A 129 3.70 1.97 4.79
N VAL A 130 2.68 2.83 4.83
CA VAL A 130 2.79 4.25 4.44
C VAL A 130 3.93 4.93 5.20
N TYR A 131 4.01 4.74 6.53
CA TYR A 131 5.06 5.34 7.34
C TYR A 131 6.47 4.92 6.89
N LYS A 132 6.68 3.64 6.59
CA LYS A 132 7.97 3.09 6.16
C LYS A 132 8.36 3.54 4.77
N GLU A 133 7.40 3.68 3.86
CA GLU A 133 7.67 4.19 2.52
C GLU A 133 8.02 5.68 2.53
N GLU A 134 7.19 6.49 3.18
CA GLU A 134 7.36 7.95 3.24
C GLU A 134 8.70 8.36 3.89
N ASN A 135 9.12 7.66 4.95
CA ASN A 135 10.38 7.91 5.67
C ASN A 135 11.55 7.02 5.21
N GLY A 136 11.33 6.14 4.25
CA GLY A 136 12.30 5.15 3.82
C GLY A 136 12.39 5.10 2.30
N LEU A 137 11.69 4.13 1.69
CA LEU A 137 11.86 3.79 0.27
C LEU A 137 11.69 5.00 -0.65
N PHE A 138 10.66 5.83 -0.45
CA PHE A 138 10.42 6.97 -1.33
C PHE A 138 11.48 8.07 -1.16
N GLY A 139 11.97 8.29 0.06
CA GLY A 139 13.10 9.19 0.30
C GLY A 139 14.37 8.74 -0.43
N LEU A 140 14.64 7.43 -0.45
CA LEU A 140 15.76 6.86 -1.19
C LEU A 140 15.58 7.03 -2.71
N ILE A 141 14.36 6.82 -3.22
CA ILE A 141 14.05 7.03 -4.65
C ILE A 141 14.28 8.48 -5.04
N ASP A 142 13.73 9.42 -4.27
CA ASP A 142 13.84 10.84 -4.56
C ASP A 142 15.30 11.33 -4.55
N ALA A 143 16.14 10.75 -3.66
CA ALA A 143 17.55 11.09 -3.53
C ALA A 143 18.45 10.43 -4.60
N TYR A 144 18.23 9.15 -4.90
CA TYR A 144 19.19 8.34 -5.66
C TYR A 144 18.77 8.00 -7.09
N LEU A 145 17.49 8.13 -7.43
CA LEU A 145 17.04 7.91 -8.81
C LEU A 145 17.40 9.15 -9.66
N PRO A 146 18.15 8.99 -10.77
CA PRO A 146 18.48 10.12 -11.62
C PRO A 146 17.25 10.66 -12.36
N GLU A 147 17.32 11.92 -12.79
CA GLU A 147 16.17 12.62 -13.39
C GLU A 147 15.58 11.94 -14.65
N PRO A 148 16.37 11.35 -15.58
CA PRO A 148 15.82 10.59 -16.70
C PRO A 148 14.93 9.42 -16.24
N GLU A 149 15.37 8.66 -15.24
CA GLU A 149 14.64 7.51 -14.72
C GLU A 149 13.44 7.93 -13.87
N LYS A 150 13.51 9.07 -13.15
CA LYS A 150 12.34 9.66 -12.50
C LYS A 150 11.24 10.00 -13.49
N LYS A 151 11.61 10.54 -14.66
CA LYS A 151 10.66 10.81 -15.76
C LYS A 151 10.09 9.53 -16.34
N GLU A 152 10.92 8.49 -16.51
CA GLU A 152 10.45 7.18 -16.97
C GLU A 152 9.41 6.60 -16.00
N VAL A 153 9.69 6.62 -14.70
CA VAL A 153 8.74 6.18 -13.66
C VAL A 153 7.43 6.97 -13.75
N SER A 154 7.50 8.30 -13.76
CA SER A 154 6.31 9.16 -13.83
C SER A 154 5.47 8.81 -15.06
N ALA A 155 6.09 8.70 -16.23
CA ALA A 155 5.40 8.37 -17.48
C ALA A 155 4.74 6.99 -17.42
N LYS A 156 5.43 5.96 -16.92
CA LYS A 156 4.84 4.61 -16.79
C LYS A 156 3.68 4.59 -15.81
N ILE A 157 3.81 5.28 -14.68
CA ILE A 157 2.73 5.37 -13.69
C ILE A 157 1.52 6.09 -14.30
N GLU A 158 1.72 7.23 -14.95
CA GLU A 158 0.65 8.02 -15.58
C GLU A 158 -0.06 7.25 -16.71
N GLU A 159 0.68 6.50 -17.52
CA GLU A 159 0.12 5.67 -18.60
C GLU A 159 -0.73 4.50 -18.06
N ASN A 160 -0.28 3.87 -16.96
CA ASN A 160 -0.88 2.64 -16.46
C ASN A 160 -1.94 2.86 -15.37
N LEU A 161 -1.92 3.99 -14.66
CA LEU A 161 -2.91 4.34 -13.65
C LEU A 161 -4.36 4.19 -14.18
N PRO A 162 -4.78 4.84 -15.28
CA PRO A 162 -6.17 4.73 -15.73
C PRO A 162 -6.57 3.30 -16.13
N LEU A 163 -5.61 2.49 -16.60
CA LEU A 163 -5.85 1.08 -16.94
C LEU A 163 -6.11 0.24 -15.69
N LEU A 164 -5.31 0.46 -14.65
CA LEU A 164 -5.44 -0.22 -13.36
C LEU A 164 -6.70 0.23 -12.62
N GLU A 165 -7.04 1.51 -12.65
CA GLU A 165 -8.27 2.05 -12.04
C GLU A 165 -9.51 1.44 -12.71
N LYS A 166 -9.54 1.41 -14.04
CA LYS A 166 -10.61 0.75 -14.80
C LYS A 166 -10.74 -0.73 -14.46
N ALA A 167 -9.60 -1.45 -14.36
CA ALA A 167 -9.59 -2.87 -13.97
C ALA A 167 -10.04 -3.09 -12.51
N ALA A 168 -9.84 -2.10 -11.64
CA ALA A 168 -10.30 -2.11 -10.26
C ALA A 168 -11.78 -1.71 -10.10
N GLY A 169 -12.44 -1.25 -11.16
CA GLY A 169 -13.85 -0.82 -11.14
C GLY A 169 -14.04 0.65 -10.75
N LYS A 170 -13.02 1.49 -10.95
CA LYS A 170 -13.09 2.95 -10.82
C LYS A 170 -13.13 3.65 -12.18
#